data_AF-A0A6H1ZT44-F1
#
_entry.id   AF-A0A6H1ZT44-F1
#
_cell.length_a   1.000
_cell.length_b   1.000
_cell.length_c   1.000
_cell.angle_alpha   90.00
_cell.angle_beta   90.00
_cell.angle_gamma   90.00
#
_symmetry.space_group_name_H-M   'P 1'
#
loop_
_entity.id
_entity.type
_entity.pdbx_description
1 polymer ?
#
loop_
_entity_poly.entity_id
_entity_poly.type
_entity_poly.pdbx_seq_one_letter_code
_entity_poly.pdbx_strand_id
1 'polypeptide(L)'
;MNENENLVIPTVDEVITAKGLKIETSRYIIEQTIDYCMEYMAGNFKPIRRYTDSMIVDAINTLIKEIHNTAMVKGWWDDKRNDGELIALMHSELSEGLETLRTNVMSDKIPDFVGIEEELADVVIRVFDMAGDRQYKLAEAILAKMEYNKTRPIKHGKKF
;
A
#
# COMPACT_ATOMS: atom_id res chain seq x y z
N MET A 1 44.01 17.97 8.43
CA MET A 1 43.13 17.86 9.61
C MET A 1 41.89 17.11 9.15
N ASN A 2 41.82 15.81 9.42
CA ASN A 2 40.57 15.07 9.25
C ASN A 2 39.93 15.01 10.64
N GLU A 3 39.05 15.96 10.91
CA GLU A 3 38.14 15.87 12.03
C GLU A 3 37.07 14.83 11.63
N ASN A 4 37.39 13.55 11.80
CA ASN A 4 36.36 12.55 12.05
C ASN A 4 35.85 12.81 13.47
N GLU A 5 35.04 13.85 13.64
CA GLU A 5 34.10 13.87 14.74
C GLU A 5 33.26 12.61 14.55
N ASN A 6 33.46 11.62 15.41
CA ASN A 6 32.59 10.45 15.47
C ASN A 6 31.18 11.00 15.70
N LEU A 7 30.38 11.05 14.65
CA LEU A 7 28.99 11.46 14.72
C LEU A 7 28.29 10.50 15.69
N VAL A 8 28.05 10.95 16.92
CA VAL A 8 27.37 10.15 17.93
C VAL A 8 25.89 10.16 17.58
N ILE A 9 25.39 9.04 17.05
CA ILE A 9 23.97 8.88 16.78
C ILE A 9 23.25 8.67 18.13
N PRO A 10 22.26 9.51 18.46
CA PRO A 10 21.49 9.34 19.68
C PRO A 10 20.63 8.08 19.61
N THR A 11 20.49 7.42 20.75
CA THR A 11 19.57 6.28 20.94
C THR A 11 18.10 6.74 20.84
N VAL A 12 17.23 5.77 20.59
CA VAL A 12 15.78 6.00 20.48
C VAL A 12 15.22 6.68 21.74
N ASP A 13 15.64 6.22 22.92
CA ASP A 13 15.17 6.74 24.19
C ASP A 13 15.67 8.18 24.43
N GLU A 14 16.86 8.54 23.95
CA GLU A 14 17.37 9.92 23.99
C GLU A 14 16.55 10.86 23.09
N VAL A 15 16.19 10.42 21.88
CA VAL A 15 15.37 11.22 20.95
C VAL A 15 13.94 11.40 21.48
N ILE A 16 13.32 10.33 21.99
CA ILE A 16 11.96 10.36 22.55
C ILE A 16 11.90 11.29 23.75
N THR A 17 12.87 11.17 24.67
CA THR A 17 12.96 12.00 25.88
C THR A 17 13.18 13.47 25.53
N ALA A 18 14.10 13.78 24.62
CA ALA A 18 14.40 15.15 24.22
C ALA A 18 13.23 15.87 23.53
N LYS A 19 12.38 15.12 22.80
CA LYS A 19 11.25 15.70 22.04
C LYS A 19 9.89 15.57 22.72
N GLY A 20 9.80 14.94 23.89
CA GLY A 20 8.55 14.78 24.63
C GLY A 20 7.45 14.03 23.85
N LEU A 21 7.83 13.11 22.96
CA LEU A 21 6.92 12.40 22.08
C LEU A 21 6.17 11.31 22.87
N LYS A 22 4.83 11.29 22.81
CA LYS A 22 3.96 10.39 23.60
C LYS A 22 3.16 9.36 22.78
N ILE A 23 3.72 8.81 21.69
CA ILE A 23 2.97 7.86 20.83
C ILE A 23 3.87 6.71 20.35
N GLU A 24 3.38 5.48 20.46
CA GLU A 24 4.02 4.22 20.05
C GLU A 24 4.49 4.25 18.58
N THR A 25 3.71 4.89 17.69
CA THR A 25 4.04 5.11 16.27
C THR A 25 5.28 5.99 16.09
N SER A 26 5.50 6.97 16.98
CA SER A 26 6.69 7.85 16.92
C SER A 26 7.96 7.09 17.26
N ARG A 27 7.90 6.14 18.20
CA ARG A 27 9.03 5.28 18.58
C ARG A 27 9.47 4.39 17.43
N TYR A 28 8.52 3.69 16.80
CA TYR A 28 8.80 2.82 15.67
C TYR A 28 9.44 3.57 14.48
N ILE A 29 8.94 4.77 14.15
CA ILE A 29 9.52 5.59 13.08
C ILE A 29 10.95 6.04 13.43
N ILE A 30 11.21 6.38 14.70
CA ILE A 30 12.55 6.77 15.16
C ILE A 30 13.51 5.57 15.09
N GLU A 31 13.09 4.39 15.54
CA GLU A 31 13.88 3.14 15.45
C GLU A 31 14.27 2.85 14.00
N GLN A 32 13.31 2.87 13.07
CA GLN A 32 13.58 2.63 11.64
C GLN A 32 14.50 3.69 11.01
N THR A 33 14.42 4.95 11.49
CA THR A 33 15.27 6.03 10.98
C THR A 33 16.71 5.90 11.48
N ILE A 34 16.90 5.48 12.73
CA ILE A 34 18.24 5.22 13.30
C ILE A 34 18.88 4.02 12.61
N ASP A 35 18.13 2.93 12.42
CA ASP A 35 18.60 1.74 11.69
C ASP A 35 19.03 2.09 10.26
N TYR A 36 18.30 2.99 9.58
CA TYR A 36 18.71 3.51 8.27
C TYR A 36 20.06 4.19 8.30
N CYS A 37 20.23 5.14 9.22
CA CYS A 37 21.44 5.93 9.31
C CYS A 37 22.63 5.03 9.61
N MET A 38 22.46 4.02 10.46
CA MET A 38 23.47 3.02 10.78
C MET A 38 23.86 2.18 9.54
N GLU A 39 22.89 1.63 8.81
CA GLU A 39 23.14 0.84 7.60
C GLU A 39 23.71 1.68 6.44
N TYR A 40 23.25 2.93 6.30
CA TYR A 40 23.77 3.89 5.32
C TYR A 40 25.25 4.22 5.60
N MET A 41 25.61 4.50 6.86
CA MET A 41 27.00 4.72 7.25
C MET A 41 27.86 3.47 7.09
N ALA A 42 27.28 2.27 7.18
CA ALA A 42 27.95 1.01 6.93
C ALA A 42 28.10 0.66 5.42
N GLY A 43 27.56 1.47 4.50
CA GLY A 43 27.62 1.22 3.06
C GLY A 43 26.71 0.08 2.58
N ASN A 44 25.84 -0.44 3.44
CA ASN A 44 24.93 -1.55 3.16
C ASN A 44 23.56 -1.01 2.76
N PHE A 45 23.37 -0.71 1.47
CA PHE A 45 22.09 -0.23 0.98
C PHE A 45 21.06 -1.37 0.93
N LYS A 46 20.30 -1.56 2.02
CA LYS A 46 19.06 -2.36 2.00
C LYS A 46 17.85 -1.42 1.99
N PRO A 47 16.85 -1.67 1.13
CA PRO A 47 15.61 -0.89 1.16
C PRO A 47 14.93 -1.07 2.51
N ILE A 48 14.68 0.03 3.20
CA ILE A 48 13.99 -0.01 4.50
C ILE A 48 12.52 -0.26 4.28
N ARG A 49 12.01 -1.26 5.01
CA ARG A 49 10.58 -1.39 5.22
C ARG A 49 10.18 -0.44 6.34
N ARG A 50 9.76 0.77 5.98
CA ARG A 50 9.39 1.85 6.93
C ARG A 50 8.18 1.49 7.82
N TYR A 51 7.51 0.37 7.54
CA TYR A 51 6.33 -0.14 8.22
C TYR A 51 6.47 -1.66 8.44
N THR A 52 5.98 -2.14 9.59
CA THR A 52 5.91 -3.57 9.84
C THR A 52 4.82 -4.21 8.97
N ASP A 53 4.95 -5.50 8.69
CA ASP A 53 3.94 -6.28 7.99
C ASP A 53 2.58 -6.17 8.70
N SER A 54 2.58 -6.19 10.04
CA SER A 54 1.35 -5.99 10.83
C SER A 54 0.70 -4.64 10.55
N MET A 55 1.47 -3.54 10.57
CA MET A 55 0.91 -2.21 10.29
C MET A 55 0.31 -2.11 8.88
N ILE A 56 0.96 -2.73 7.89
CA ILE A 56 0.44 -2.74 6.51
C ILE A 56 -0.82 -3.59 6.41
N VAL A 57 -0.82 -4.77 7.05
CA VAL A 57 -1.98 -5.66 7.09
C VAL A 57 -3.17 -4.96 7.74
N ASP A 58 -2.96 -4.31 8.88
CA ASP A 58 -4.00 -3.58 9.61
C ASP A 58 -4.56 -2.41 8.79
N ALA A 59 -3.69 -1.66 8.10
CA ALA A 59 -4.10 -0.56 7.23
C ALA A 59 -4.97 -1.06 6.05
N ILE A 60 -4.52 -2.11 5.33
CA ILE A 60 -5.28 -2.67 4.21
C ILE A 60 -6.61 -3.27 4.70
N ASN A 61 -6.60 -4.00 5.81
CA ASN A 61 -7.82 -4.58 6.38
C ASN A 61 -8.81 -3.51 6.85
N THR A 62 -8.32 -2.35 7.31
CA THR A 62 -9.17 -1.20 7.64
C THR A 62 -9.84 -0.65 6.38
N LEU A 63 -9.08 -0.44 5.30
CA LEU A 63 -9.62 0.03 4.01
C LEU A 63 -10.65 -0.95 3.43
N ILE A 64 -10.37 -2.26 3.46
CA ILE A 64 -11.30 -3.31 3.01
C ILE A 64 -12.64 -3.18 3.75
N LYS A 65 -12.61 -3.01 5.08
CA LYS A 65 -13.83 -2.84 5.89
C LYS A 65 -14.58 -1.57 5.53
N GLU A 66 -13.88 -0.44 5.40
CA GLU A 66 -14.51 0.85 5.08
C GLU A 66 -15.17 0.84 3.69
N ILE A 67 -14.47 0.28 2.70
CA ILE A 67 -14.98 0.14 1.33
C ILE A 67 -16.20 -0.78 1.31
N HIS A 68 -16.11 -1.96 1.90
CA HIS A 68 -17.22 -2.91 1.91
C HIS A 68 -18.44 -2.35 2.67
N ASN A 69 -18.23 -1.69 3.81
CA ASN A 69 -19.32 -1.02 4.53
C ASN A 69 -19.99 0.06 3.67
N THR A 70 -19.21 0.83 2.90
CA THR A 70 -19.75 1.83 1.98
C THR A 70 -20.59 1.17 0.89
N ALA A 71 -20.11 0.07 0.29
CA ALA A 71 -20.84 -0.70 -0.71
C ALA A 71 -22.18 -1.23 -0.17
N MET A 72 -22.19 -1.76 1.06
CA MET A 72 -23.41 -2.19 1.75
C MET A 72 -24.40 -1.04 1.93
N VAL A 73 -23.94 0.13 2.42
CA VAL A 73 -24.79 1.32 2.60
C VAL A 73 -25.34 1.85 1.27
N LYS A 74 -24.60 1.66 0.18
CA LYS A 74 -25.01 2.03 -1.18
C LYS A 74 -25.92 0.99 -1.86
N GLY A 75 -26.27 -0.09 -1.16
CA GLY A 75 -27.15 -1.14 -1.67
C GLY A 75 -26.51 -2.05 -2.73
N TRP A 76 -25.17 -2.07 -2.85
CA TRP A 76 -24.47 -2.92 -3.84
C TRP A 76 -24.64 -4.41 -3.58
N TRP A 77 -25.15 -4.77 -2.41
CA TRP A 77 -25.35 -6.14 -1.94
C TRP A 77 -26.80 -6.39 -1.50
N ASP A 78 -27.74 -5.53 -1.91
CA ASP A 78 -29.18 -5.74 -1.68
C ASP A 78 -29.66 -7.04 -2.35
N ASP A 79 -29.07 -7.36 -3.51
CA ASP A 79 -29.23 -8.62 -4.21
C ASP A 79 -28.00 -9.53 -4.05
N LYS A 80 -28.23 -10.84 -4.13
CA LYS A 80 -27.14 -11.82 -4.13
C LYS A 80 -26.33 -11.72 -5.42
N ARG A 81 -25.05 -11.41 -5.29
CA ARG A 81 -24.10 -11.32 -6.42
C ARG A 81 -23.17 -12.52 -6.47
N ASN A 82 -22.95 -13.04 -7.67
CA ASN A 82 -22.03 -14.16 -7.88
C ASN A 82 -20.61 -13.67 -8.22
N ASP A 83 -19.62 -14.54 -8.00
CA ASP A 83 -18.20 -14.19 -8.19
C ASP A 83 -17.88 -13.77 -9.63
N GLY A 84 -18.56 -14.35 -10.62
CA GLY A 84 -18.36 -14.02 -12.04
C GLY A 84 -18.79 -12.59 -12.37
N GLU A 85 -19.91 -12.12 -11.81
CA GLU A 85 -20.38 -10.74 -11.96
C GLU A 85 -19.43 -9.74 -11.30
N LEU A 86 -18.94 -10.06 -10.09
CA LEU A 86 -17.99 -9.22 -9.38
C LEU A 86 -16.69 -9.05 -10.17
N ILE A 87 -16.17 -10.15 -10.71
CA ILE A 87 -14.97 -10.14 -11.56
C ILE A 87 -15.24 -9.36 -12.85
N ALA A 88 -16.38 -9.55 -13.51
CA ALA A 88 -16.72 -8.83 -14.73
C ALA A 88 -16.76 -7.31 -14.54
N LEU A 89 -17.19 -6.83 -13.37
CA LEU A 89 -17.16 -5.40 -13.05
C LEU A 89 -15.75 -4.87 -12.84
N MET A 90 -14.83 -5.64 -12.25
CA MET A 90 -13.42 -5.25 -12.21
C MET A 90 -12.83 -5.12 -13.63
N HIS A 91 -13.24 -6.02 -14.53
CA HIS A 91 -12.86 -5.94 -15.94
C HIS A 91 -13.45 -4.73 -16.67
N SER A 92 -14.65 -4.28 -16.31
CA SER A 92 -15.21 -3.05 -16.90
C SER A 92 -14.41 -1.82 -16.49
N GLU A 93 -14.07 -1.66 -15.20
CA GLU A 93 -13.26 -0.51 -14.76
C GLU A 93 -11.87 -0.49 -15.44
N LEU A 94 -11.25 -1.66 -15.63
CA LEU A 94 -10.00 -1.77 -16.42
C LEU A 94 -10.17 -1.36 -17.90
N SER A 95 -11.35 -1.61 -18.46
CA SER A 95 -11.66 -1.23 -19.85
C SER A 95 -11.90 0.27 -19.97
N GLU A 96 -12.50 0.89 -18.96
CA GLU A 96 -12.62 2.35 -18.84
C GLU A 96 -11.24 3.00 -18.70
N GLY A 97 -10.35 2.42 -17.89
CA GLY A 97 -8.95 2.83 -17.80
C GLY A 97 -8.22 2.78 -19.14
N LEU A 98 -8.44 1.75 -19.95
CA LEU A 98 -7.87 1.68 -21.30
C LEU A 98 -8.38 2.80 -22.21
N GLU A 99 -9.64 3.20 -22.07
CA GLU A 99 -10.23 4.28 -22.85
C GLU A 99 -9.68 5.64 -22.43
N THR A 100 -9.56 5.90 -21.12
CA THR A 100 -8.99 7.15 -20.60
C THR A 100 -7.52 7.33 -21.00
N LEU A 101 -6.76 6.24 -21.15
CA LEU A 101 -5.39 6.29 -21.70
C LEU A 101 -5.33 6.74 -23.17
N ARG A 102 -6.38 6.48 -23.97
CA ARG A 102 -6.43 6.92 -25.38
C ARG A 102 -6.74 8.40 -25.50
N THR A 103 -7.53 8.93 -24.58
CA THR A 103 -7.99 10.32 -24.59
C THR A 103 -7.11 11.25 -23.75
N ASN A 104 -6.36 10.69 -22.78
CA ASN A 104 -5.46 11.41 -21.87
C ASN A 104 -6.16 12.59 -21.17
N VAL A 105 -7.38 12.36 -20.72
CA VAL A 105 -8.24 13.35 -20.06
C VAL A 105 -8.09 13.30 -18.53
N MET A 106 -8.42 14.42 -17.89
CA MET A 106 -8.58 14.48 -16.43
C MET A 106 -9.87 13.76 -16.02
N SER A 107 -9.93 13.30 -14.77
CA SER A 107 -11.17 12.81 -14.17
C SER A 107 -12.20 13.93 -14.05
N ASP A 108 -13.45 13.62 -14.43
CA ASP A 108 -14.59 14.50 -14.20
C ASP A 108 -15.19 14.35 -12.79
N LYS A 109 -14.91 13.22 -12.10
CA LYS A 109 -15.51 12.88 -10.80
C LYS A 109 -14.60 13.24 -9.61
N ILE A 110 -13.29 13.08 -9.76
CA ILE A 110 -12.26 13.36 -8.74
C ILE A 110 -11.25 14.39 -9.26
N PRO A 111 -11.41 15.69 -8.93
CA PRO A 111 -10.50 16.74 -9.37
C PRO A 111 -9.04 16.43 -9.03
N ASP A 112 -8.12 16.93 -9.86
CA ASP A 112 -6.66 16.78 -9.75
C ASP A 112 -6.07 15.40 -10.14
N PHE A 113 -6.90 14.42 -10.50
CA PHE A 113 -6.45 13.10 -10.97
C PHE A 113 -6.69 12.93 -12.48
N VAL A 114 -5.80 12.20 -13.16
CA VAL A 114 -6.05 11.80 -14.56
C VAL A 114 -7.06 10.65 -14.60
N GLY A 115 -7.80 10.51 -15.70
CA GLY A 115 -8.86 9.49 -15.80
C GLY A 115 -8.37 8.07 -15.49
N ILE A 116 -7.18 7.68 -15.93
CA ILE A 116 -6.63 6.35 -15.63
C ILE A 116 -6.39 6.13 -14.12
N GLU A 117 -6.09 7.16 -13.34
CA GLU A 117 -5.91 7.03 -11.89
C GLU A 117 -7.24 6.76 -11.18
N GLU A 118 -8.32 7.42 -11.62
CA GLU A 118 -9.69 7.15 -11.15
C GLU A 118 -10.07 5.70 -11.42
N GLU A 119 -9.93 5.25 -12.67
CA GLU A 119 -10.38 3.91 -13.06
C GLU A 119 -9.56 2.80 -12.38
N LEU A 120 -8.25 3.00 -12.19
CA LEU A 120 -7.44 2.07 -11.40
C LEU A 120 -7.83 2.06 -9.92
N ALA A 121 -8.22 3.20 -9.35
CA ALA A 121 -8.74 3.27 -7.99
C ALA A 121 -10.07 2.49 -7.88
N ASP A 122 -10.96 2.63 -8.86
CA ASP A 122 -12.22 1.89 -8.92
C ASP A 122 -11.99 0.38 -8.98
N VAL A 123 -11.01 -0.11 -9.75
CA VAL A 123 -10.61 -1.53 -9.73
C VAL A 123 -10.20 -1.99 -8.32
N VAL A 124 -9.37 -1.21 -7.63
CA VAL A 124 -8.93 -1.54 -6.25
C VAL A 124 -10.12 -1.58 -5.30
N ILE A 125 -11.04 -0.62 -5.41
CA ILE A 125 -12.27 -0.57 -4.61
C ILE A 125 -13.12 -1.82 -4.85
N ARG A 126 -13.33 -2.24 -6.11
CA ARG A 126 -14.06 -3.48 -6.43
C ARG A 126 -13.40 -4.72 -5.84
N VAL A 127 -12.07 -4.82 -5.94
CA VAL A 127 -11.31 -5.95 -5.36
C VAL A 127 -11.44 -5.97 -3.84
N PHE A 128 -11.34 -4.81 -3.19
CA PHE A 128 -11.42 -4.70 -1.74
C PHE A 128 -12.84 -4.97 -1.22
N ASP A 129 -13.87 -4.48 -1.92
CA ASP A 129 -15.28 -4.79 -1.61
C ASP A 129 -15.54 -6.31 -1.67
N MET A 130 -15.13 -6.96 -2.78
CA MET A 130 -15.26 -8.43 -2.90
C MET A 130 -14.49 -9.16 -1.79
N ALA A 131 -13.28 -8.70 -1.44
CA ALA A 131 -12.50 -9.29 -0.37
C ALA A 131 -13.15 -9.11 1.00
N GLY A 132 -13.80 -7.96 1.25
CA GLY A 132 -14.55 -7.67 2.46
C GLY A 132 -15.75 -8.59 2.61
N ASP A 133 -16.56 -8.72 1.56
CA ASP A 133 -17.73 -9.59 1.55
C ASP A 133 -17.34 -11.07 1.76
N ARG A 134 -16.36 -11.55 0.99
CA ARG A 134 -15.92 -12.96 1.04
C ARG A 134 -14.97 -13.27 2.20
N GLN A 135 -14.64 -12.29 3.03
CA GLN A 135 -13.71 -12.39 4.17
C GLN A 135 -12.32 -12.95 3.77
N TYR A 136 -11.81 -12.53 2.61
CA TYR A 136 -10.49 -12.95 2.15
C TYR A 136 -9.37 -12.27 2.96
N LYS A 137 -8.31 -13.02 3.22
CA LYS A 137 -7.03 -12.54 3.80
C LYS A 137 -6.19 -11.82 2.74
N LEU A 138 -6.78 -10.82 2.09
CA LEU A 138 -6.21 -10.16 0.92
C LEU A 138 -4.93 -9.40 1.29
N ALA A 139 -4.90 -8.73 2.44
CA ALA A 139 -3.74 -7.99 2.91
C ALA A 139 -2.50 -8.90 3.08
N GLU A 140 -2.69 -10.03 3.75
CA GLU A 140 -1.63 -11.03 3.95
C GLU A 140 -1.21 -11.67 2.62
N ALA A 141 -2.18 -11.95 1.73
CA ALA A 141 -1.89 -12.49 0.40
C ALA A 141 -1.07 -11.52 -0.45
N ILE A 142 -1.35 -10.21 -0.39
CA ILE A 142 -0.56 -9.17 -1.07
C ILE A 142 0.87 -9.19 -0.54
N LEU A 143 1.09 -9.15 0.78
CA LEU A 143 2.43 -9.13 1.35
C LEU A 143 3.21 -10.40 1.01
N ALA A 144 2.59 -11.56 1.15
CA ALA A 144 3.20 -12.84 0.79
C ALA A 144 3.57 -12.87 -0.70
N LYS A 145 2.70 -12.36 -1.58
CA LYS A 145 2.95 -12.32 -3.02
C LYS A 145 4.06 -11.34 -3.39
N MET A 146 4.14 -10.19 -2.72
CA MET A 146 5.21 -9.22 -2.90
C MET A 146 6.56 -9.82 -2.51
N GLU A 147 6.65 -10.53 -1.39
CA GLU A 147 7.89 -11.19 -0.96
C GLU A 147 8.31 -12.28 -1.94
N TYR A 148 7.37 -13.13 -2.37
CA TYR A 148 7.61 -14.12 -3.42
C TYR A 148 8.07 -13.49 -4.74
N ASN A 149 7.51 -12.35 -5.14
CA ASN A 149 7.91 -11.70 -6.41
C ASN A 149 9.37 -11.19 -6.37
N LYS A 150 9.93 -10.86 -5.20
CA LYS A 150 11.35 -10.50 -5.05
C LYS A 150 12.28 -11.67 -5.35
N THR A 151 11.83 -12.90 -5.12
CA THR A 151 12.63 -14.11 -5.38
C THR A 151 12.58 -14.54 -6.85
N ARG A 152 11.78 -13.87 -7.70
CA ARG A 152 11.67 -14.21 -9.13
C ARG A 152 12.91 -13.72 -9.89
N PRO A 153 13.53 -14.57 -10.74
CA PRO A 153 14.54 -14.14 -11.69
C PRO A 153 14.07 -12.94 -12.53
N ILE A 154 14.99 -12.01 -12.79
CA ILE A 154 14.74 -10.84 -13.65
C ILE A 154 14.31 -11.34 -15.04
N LYS A 155 13.08 -10.99 -15.42
CA LYS A 155 12.42 -11.39 -16.68
C LYS A 155 12.48 -12.91 -16.92
N HIS A 156 11.47 -13.62 -16.42
CA HIS A 156 11.15 -15.00 -16.80
C HIS A 156 10.78 -15.13 -18.30
N GLY A 157 11.68 -14.78 -19.22
CA GLY A 157 11.55 -15.02 -20.66
C GLY A 157 10.31 -14.42 -21.35
N LYS A 158 9.49 -13.61 -20.67
CA LYS A 158 8.31 -12.97 -21.26
C LYS A 158 8.70 -11.60 -21.80
N LYS A 159 8.36 -11.38 -23.07
CA LYS A 159 8.61 -10.13 -23.83
C LYS A 159 7.67 -8.99 -23.43
N PHE A 160 6.79 -9.21 -22.46
CA PHE A 160 5.77 -8.29 -21.99
C PHE A 160 5.63 -8.47 -20.48
#